data_AF-A0A8E0M882-F1
#
_entry.id   AF-A0A8E0M882-F1
#
_cell.length_a   1.000
_cell.length_b   1.000
_cell.length_c   1.000
_cell.angle_alpha   90.00
_cell.angle_beta   90.00
_cell.angle_gamma   90.00
#
_symmetry.space_group_name_H-M   'P 1'
#
loop_
_entity.id
_entity.type
_entity.pdbx_description
1 polymer ?
#
loop_
_entity_poly.entity_id
_entity_poly.type
_entity_poly.pdbx_seq_one_letter_code
_entity_poly.pdbx_strand_id
1 'polypeptide(L)'
;MENELKRLLSIPDPLHFTEHQCEWLLDHIGDPNAEIRDNLVYSLLARGFSTEGFTTSQRKAIATRTTQQAQLFTGLNGSDNDNAFTRTFTALLGAILLETDSSKPFLTDNQTQTWIDWALKYLQIETDWRSYVPVKRLGAWHCPWQ
;
A
#
# COMPACT_ATOMS: atom_id res chain seq x y z
N MET A 1 10.10 2.26 18.35
CA MET A 1 9.16 1.77 17.32
C MET A 1 9.83 1.52 15.97
N GLU A 2 10.26 2.53 15.20
CA GLU A 2 10.88 2.28 13.87
C GLU A 2 12.05 1.28 13.92
N ASN A 3 13.00 1.47 14.84
CA ASN A 3 14.14 0.55 15.01
C ASN A 3 13.73 -0.89 15.40
N GLU A 4 12.58 -1.06 16.06
CA GLU A 4 12.06 -2.38 16.42
C GLU A 4 11.44 -3.04 15.19
N LEU A 5 10.64 -2.30 14.41
CA LEU A 5 10.06 -2.77 13.16
C LEU A 5 11.15 -3.11 12.13
N LYS A 6 12.22 -2.32 12.04
CA LYS A 6 13.38 -2.63 11.19
C LYS A 6 14.03 -3.96 11.52
N ARG A 7 14.02 -4.39 12.79
CA ARG A 7 14.53 -5.71 13.17
C ARG A 7 13.63 -6.84 12.65
N LEU A 8 12.33 -6.62 12.54
CA LEU A 8 11.38 -7.62 12.00
C LEU A 8 11.66 -7.95 10.54
N LEU A 9 12.24 -7.03 9.76
CA LEU A 9 12.59 -7.28 8.36
C LEU A 9 13.56 -8.47 8.20
N SER A 10 14.45 -8.69 9.17
CA SER A 10 15.43 -9.77 9.14
C SER A 10 14.95 -11.08 9.77
N ILE A 11 13.76 -11.11 10.37
CA ILE A 11 13.19 -12.29 11.02
C ILE A 11 12.40 -13.10 9.99
N PRO A 12 12.51 -14.44 9.96
CA PRO A 12 11.70 -15.27 9.07
C PRO A 12 10.22 -15.25 9.44
N ASP A 13 9.35 -15.49 8.47
CA ASP A 13 7.91 -15.62 8.69
C ASP A 13 7.54 -16.91 9.48
N PRO A 14 6.40 -16.94 10.20
CA PRO A 14 5.45 -15.84 10.37
C PRO A 14 5.96 -14.79 11.37
N LEU A 15 5.72 -13.52 11.05
CA LEU A 15 6.01 -12.41 11.96
C LEU A 15 4.92 -12.29 13.04
N HIS A 16 5.24 -11.65 14.15
CA HIS A 16 4.23 -11.30 15.16
C HIS A 16 4.27 -9.80 15.43
N PHE A 17 3.10 -9.18 15.36
CA PHE A 17 2.95 -7.74 15.55
C PHE A 17 2.16 -7.43 16.81
N THR A 18 2.50 -6.33 17.47
CA THR A 18 1.68 -5.72 18.52
C THR A 18 0.68 -4.73 17.90
N GLU A 19 -0.37 -4.37 18.62
CA GLU A 19 -1.33 -3.37 18.14
C GLU A 19 -0.65 -2.02 17.84
N HIS A 20 0.25 -1.57 18.71
CA HIS A 20 1.01 -0.34 18.48
C HIS A 20 1.90 -0.38 17.23
N GLN A 21 2.43 -1.56 16.88
CA GLN A 21 3.17 -1.73 15.64
C GLN A 21 2.25 -1.63 14.43
N CYS A 22 1.06 -2.24 14.47
CA CYS A 22 0.05 -2.09 13.43
C CYS A 22 -0.38 -0.63 13.25
N GLU A 23 -0.60 0.09 14.36
CA GLU A 23 -0.95 1.51 14.33
C GLU A 23 0.12 2.35 13.66
N TRP A 24 1.39 2.15 14.03
CA TRP A 24 2.51 2.88 13.47
C TRP A 24 2.71 2.62 11.98
N LEU A 25 2.57 1.36 11.54
CA LEU A 25 2.64 1.00 10.11
C LEU A 25 1.59 1.78 9.31
N LEU A 26 0.37 1.88 9.83
CA LEU A 26 -0.71 2.61 9.17
C LEU A 26 -0.52 4.14 9.21
N ASP A 27 0.08 4.69 10.27
CA ASP A 27 0.42 6.12 10.35
C ASP A 27 1.47 6.53 9.30
N HIS A 28 2.37 5.62 8.95
CA HIS A 28 3.50 5.87 8.05
C HIS A 28 3.31 5.29 6.65
N ILE A 29 2.08 4.90 6.29
CA ILE A 29 1.78 4.30 4.98
C ILE A 29 2.09 5.22 3.80
N GLY A 30 2.03 6.54 4.01
CA GLY A 30 2.33 7.55 3.01
C GLY A 30 3.62 8.32 3.27
N ASP A 31 4.56 7.77 4.05
CA ASP A 31 5.79 8.48 4.43
C ASP A 31 6.58 8.97 3.18
N PRO A 32 7.08 10.22 3.16
CA PRO A 32 7.86 10.73 2.04
C PRO A 32 9.19 10.00 1.85
N ASN A 33 9.74 9.39 2.90
CA ASN A 33 10.95 8.58 2.84
C ASN A 33 10.66 7.17 2.32
N ALA A 34 11.15 6.84 1.13
CA ALA A 34 10.96 5.53 0.49
C ALA A 34 11.53 4.37 1.33
N GLU A 35 12.57 4.57 2.14
CA GLU A 35 13.09 3.54 3.04
C GLU A 35 12.10 3.18 4.15
N ILE A 36 11.30 4.16 4.60
CA ILE A 36 10.24 3.93 5.60
C ILE A 36 9.01 3.36 4.91
N ARG A 37 8.56 3.97 3.82
CA ARG A 37 7.32 3.61 3.16
C ARG A 37 7.38 2.25 2.45
N ASP A 38 8.36 2.06 1.56
CA ASP A 38 8.45 0.90 0.68
C ASP A 38 9.11 -0.27 1.41
N ASN A 39 10.33 -0.05 1.91
CA ASN A 39 11.19 -1.11 2.45
C ASN A 39 10.78 -1.56 3.85
N LEU A 40 10.14 -0.69 4.64
CA LEU A 40 9.70 -1.02 5.98
C LEU A 40 8.19 -1.23 6.06
N VAL A 41 7.39 -0.18 5.84
CA VAL A 41 5.95 -0.19 6.10
C VAL A 41 5.22 -1.16 5.18
N TYR A 42 5.33 -0.96 3.87
CA TYR A 42 4.63 -1.79 2.89
C TYR A 42 5.12 -3.24 2.94
N SER A 43 6.43 -3.43 3.05
CA SER A 43 7.02 -4.76 3.17
C SER A 43 6.50 -5.55 4.39
N LEU A 44 6.41 -4.91 5.56
CA LEU A 44 5.88 -5.56 6.77
C LEU A 44 4.38 -5.80 6.70
N LEU A 45 3.60 -4.85 6.15
CA LEU A 45 2.16 -5.06 5.92
C LEU A 45 1.93 -6.24 4.98
N ALA A 46 2.60 -6.28 3.82
CA ALA A 46 2.47 -7.36 2.85
C ALA A 46 2.83 -8.71 3.46
N ARG A 47 3.94 -8.80 4.20
CA ARG A 47 4.33 -10.02 4.92
C ARG A 47 3.29 -10.41 5.96
N GLY A 48 2.85 -9.49 6.81
CA GLY A 48 1.88 -9.78 7.87
C GLY A 48 0.56 -10.35 7.34
N PHE A 49 0.09 -9.88 6.18
CA PHE A 49 -1.10 -10.44 5.52
C PHE A 49 -0.82 -11.77 4.80
N SER A 50 0.29 -11.86 4.06
CA SER A 50 0.61 -13.03 3.22
C SER A 50 1.04 -14.27 4.02
N THR A 51 1.69 -14.08 5.17
CA THR A 51 2.34 -15.17 5.93
C THR A 51 1.70 -15.43 7.28
N GLU A 52 0.44 -15.03 7.47
CA GLU A 52 -0.30 -15.21 8.75
C GLU A 52 0.29 -14.45 9.94
N GLY A 53 1.09 -13.42 9.69
CA GLY A 53 1.69 -12.64 10.78
C GLY A 53 0.70 -11.78 11.57
N PHE A 54 -0.43 -11.41 10.95
CA PHE A 54 -1.54 -10.72 11.63
C PHE A 54 -2.62 -11.70 12.09
N THR A 55 -3.00 -11.56 13.36
CA THR A 55 -4.19 -12.23 13.89
C THR A 55 -5.47 -11.74 13.18
N THR A 56 -6.56 -12.52 13.26
CA THR A 56 -7.84 -12.09 12.68
C THR A 56 -8.34 -10.76 13.27
N SER A 57 -8.12 -10.52 14.57
CA SER A 57 -8.47 -9.25 15.21
C SER A 57 -7.67 -8.09 14.65
N GLN A 58 -6.36 -8.27 14.44
CA GLN A 58 -5.49 -7.26 13.85
C GLN A 58 -5.88 -6.95 12.41
N ARG A 59 -6.17 -7.97 11.60
CA ARG A 59 -6.64 -7.78 10.22
C ARG A 59 -7.93 -6.95 10.18
N LYS A 60 -8.87 -7.24 11.09
CA LYS A 60 -10.11 -6.46 11.23
C LYS A 60 -9.85 -5.02 11.68
N ALA A 61 -8.95 -4.80 12.63
CA ALA A 61 -8.59 -3.47 13.11
C ALA A 61 -7.94 -2.65 11.99
N ILE A 62 -6.99 -3.24 11.26
CA ILE A 62 -6.33 -2.63 10.11
C ILE A 62 -7.38 -2.23 9.06
N ALA A 63 -8.20 -3.17 8.60
CA ALA A 63 -9.23 -2.87 7.59
C ALA A 63 -10.21 -1.79 8.04
N THR A 64 -10.66 -1.84 9.30
CA THR A 64 -11.57 -0.84 9.85
C THR A 64 -10.94 0.54 9.82
N ARG A 65 -9.70 0.66 10.29
CA ARG A 65 -8.97 1.93 10.31
C ARG A 65 -8.72 2.46 8.90
N THR A 66 -8.21 1.63 7.98
CA THR A 66 -7.96 2.04 6.60
C THR A 66 -9.24 2.49 5.89
N THR A 67 -10.36 1.79 6.13
CA THR A 67 -11.67 2.17 5.57
C THR A 67 -12.17 3.49 6.17
N GLN A 68 -12.02 3.71 7.48
CA GLN A 68 -12.46 4.94 8.15
C GLN A 68 -11.68 6.18 7.73
N GLN A 69 -10.38 6.04 7.49
CA GLN A 69 -9.53 7.18 7.11
C GLN A 69 -9.78 7.64 5.66
N ALA A 70 -10.37 6.80 4.80
CA ALA A 70 -10.71 7.12 3.41
C ALA A 70 -9.57 7.77 2.62
N GLN A 71 -8.33 7.38 2.93
CA GLN A 71 -7.10 8.01 2.45
C GLN A 71 -6.86 7.86 0.95
N LEU A 72 -7.63 7.01 0.27
CA LEU A 72 -7.53 6.76 -1.17
C LEU A 72 -7.84 8.00 -2.02
N PHE A 73 -8.63 8.95 -1.50
CA PHE A 73 -9.07 10.15 -2.22
C PHE A 73 -8.46 11.45 -1.68
N THR A 74 -7.44 11.37 -0.83
CA THR A 74 -6.76 12.55 -0.30
C THR A 74 -5.98 13.29 -1.39
N GLY A 75 -5.93 14.62 -1.33
CA GLY A 75 -5.10 15.41 -2.25
C GLY A 75 -5.59 15.52 -3.70
N LEU A 76 -6.74 14.94 -4.06
CA LEU A 76 -7.28 15.03 -5.45
C LEU A 76 -7.63 16.45 -5.90
N ASN A 77 -7.78 17.40 -4.97
CA ASN A 77 -8.16 18.79 -5.24
C ASN A 77 -7.02 19.80 -5.00
N GLY A 78 -5.79 19.36 -4.73
CA GLY A 78 -4.67 20.24 -4.38
C GLY A 78 -3.41 19.94 -5.17
N SER A 79 -2.57 20.95 -5.41
CA SER A 79 -1.23 20.81 -6.01
C SER A 79 -0.21 20.10 -5.11
N ASP A 80 -0.67 19.46 -4.03
CA ASP A 80 0.20 18.82 -3.03
C ASP A 80 0.63 17.43 -3.50
N ASN A 81 1.85 17.41 -4.00
CA ASN A 81 2.62 16.21 -4.32
C ASN A 81 2.76 15.27 -3.10
N ASP A 82 2.66 15.82 -1.88
CA ASP A 82 2.89 15.12 -0.62
C ASP A 82 1.85 14.03 -0.33
N ASN A 83 0.64 14.13 -0.89
CA ASN A 83 -0.43 13.15 -0.65
C ASN A 83 -0.49 12.02 -1.69
N ALA A 84 0.31 12.08 -2.76
CA ALA A 84 0.29 11.06 -3.81
C ALA A 84 0.72 9.68 -3.28
N PHE A 85 1.71 9.64 -2.38
CA PHE A 85 2.17 8.39 -1.78
C PHE A 85 1.11 7.76 -0.88
N THR A 86 0.43 8.56 -0.05
CA THR A 86 -0.68 8.07 0.77
C THR A 86 -1.74 7.40 -0.09
N ARG A 87 -2.19 8.03 -1.19
CA ARG A 87 -3.19 7.42 -2.09
C ARG A 87 -2.73 6.07 -2.63
N THR A 88 -1.54 6.03 -3.24
CA THR A 88 -1.01 4.83 -3.90
C THR A 88 -0.82 3.69 -2.92
N PHE A 89 -0.21 3.94 -1.76
CA PHE A 89 0.05 2.90 -0.77
C PHE A 89 -1.22 2.47 -0.01
N THR A 90 -2.19 3.37 0.18
CA THR A 90 -3.53 2.98 0.64
C THR A 90 -4.25 2.11 -0.39
N ALA A 91 -4.12 2.40 -1.69
CA ALA A 91 -4.68 1.55 -2.76
C ALA A 91 -4.06 0.14 -2.74
N LEU A 92 -2.73 0.07 -2.61
CA LEU A 92 -2.01 -1.21 -2.51
C LEU A 92 -2.42 -1.99 -1.26
N LEU A 93 -2.55 -1.33 -0.11
CA LEU A 93 -3.07 -1.99 1.10
C LEU A 93 -4.50 -2.48 0.88
N GLY A 94 -5.37 -1.69 0.26
CA GLY A 94 -6.73 -2.10 -0.10
C GLY A 94 -6.76 -3.37 -0.95
N ALA A 95 -5.85 -3.49 -1.92
CA ALA A 95 -5.71 -4.70 -2.73
C ALA A 95 -5.30 -5.92 -1.88
N ILE A 96 -4.33 -5.76 -0.97
CA ILE A 96 -3.91 -6.82 -0.04
C ILE A 96 -5.08 -7.25 0.87
N LEU A 97 -5.89 -6.30 1.34
CA LEU A 97 -7.06 -6.58 2.16
C LEU A 97 -8.08 -7.45 1.41
N LEU A 98 -8.44 -7.07 0.18
CA LEU A 98 -9.37 -7.80 -0.67
C LEU A 98 -8.84 -9.19 -1.06
N GLU A 99 -7.55 -9.28 -1.43
CA GLU A 99 -6.90 -10.55 -1.75
C GLU A 99 -6.91 -11.50 -0.55
N THR A 100 -6.51 -11.00 0.62
CA THR A 100 -6.49 -11.81 1.85
C THR A 100 -7.90 -12.26 2.22
N ASP A 101 -8.89 -11.36 2.12
CA ASP A 101 -10.29 -11.66 2.45
C ASP A 101 -10.86 -12.76 1.55
N SER A 102 -10.49 -12.79 0.26
CA SER A 102 -10.92 -13.81 -0.69
C SER A 102 -10.53 -15.23 -0.30
N SER A 103 -9.42 -15.39 0.44
CA SER A 103 -8.93 -16.69 0.92
C SER A 103 -9.27 -16.95 2.40
N LYS A 104 -9.31 -15.89 3.22
CA LYS A 104 -9.48 -15.96 4.67
C LYS A 104 -10.42 -14.82 5.11
N PRO A 105 -11.74 -14.99 5.02
CA PRO A 105 -12.69 -13.92 5.25
C PRO A 105 -12.55 -13.24 6.62
N PHE A 106 -12.46 -11.91 6.61
CA PHE A 106 -12.39 -11.08 7.81
C PHE A 106 -13.05 -9.71 7.65
N LEU A 107 -13.27 -9.25 6.41
CA LEU A 107 -14.03 -8.05 6.09
C LEU A 107 -15.53 -8.31 6.26
N THR A 108 -16.28 -7.23 6.49
CA THR A 108 -17.74 -7.24 6.36
C THR A 108 -18.15 -7.00 4.92
N ASP A 109 -19.31 -7.51 4.50
CA ASP A 109 -19.84 -7.29 3.14
C ASP A 109 -19.85 -5.80 2.73
N ASN A 110 -20.18 -4.92 3.68
CA ASN A 110 -20.16 -3.48 3.46
C ASN A 110 -18.74 -2.93 3.22
N GLN A 111 -17.74 -3.41 3.96
CA GLN A 111 -16.35 -3.04 3.72
C GLN A 111 -15.86 -3.55 2.37
N THR A 112 -16.17 -4.81 2.02
CA THR A 112 -15.80 -5.40 0.74
C THR A 112 -16.40 -4.62 -0.42
N GLN A 113 -17.70 -4.31 -0.37
CA GLN A 113 -18.36 -3.49 -1.39
C GLN A 113 -17.75 -2.09 -1.48
N THR A 114 -17.48 -1.46 -0.33
CA THR A 114 -16.83 -0.14 -0.27
C THR A 114 -15.49 -0.16 -1.01
N TRP A 115 -14.64 -1.14 -0.74
CA TRP A 115 -13.33 -1.25 -1.38
C TRP A 115 -13.40 -1.54 -2.88
N ILE A 116 -14.38 -2.36 -3.32
CA ILE A 116 -14.62 -2.60 -4.75
C ILE A 116 -15.04 -1.31 -5.45
N ASP A 117 -16.02 -0.59 -4.89
CA ASP A 117 -16.51 0.67 -5.46
C ASP A 117 -15.39 1.72 -5.50
N TRP A 118 -14.59 1.78 -4.44
CA TRP A 118 -13.44 2.66 -4.35
C TRP A 118 -12.36 2.32 -5.36
N ALA A 119 -12.03 1.03 -5.55
CA ALA A 119 -11.07 0.59 -6.54
C ALA A 119 -11.53 0.96 -7.96
N LEU A 120 -12.80 0.72 -8.30
CA LEU A 120 -13.38 1.09 -9.59
C LEU A 120 -13.33 2.62 -9.82
N LYS A 121 -13.71 3.40 -8.81
CA LYS A 121 -13.64 4.86 -8.87
C LYS A 121 -12.20 5.37 -8.98
N TYR A 122 -11.29 4.79 -8.21
CA TYR A 122 -9.88 5.17 -8.21
C TYR A 122 -9.24 4.89 -9.58
N LEU A 123 -9.50 3.73 -10.18
CA LEU A 123 -9.06 3.38 -11.54
C LEU A 123 -9.52 4.39 -12.61
N GLN A 124 -10.68 5.01 -12.44
CA GLN A 124 -11.20 6.01 -13.37
C GLN A 124 -10.57 7.40 -13.21
N ILE A 125 -10.14 7.75 -11.99
CA ILE A 125 -9.68 9.09 -11.62
C ILE A 125 -8.15 9.19 -11.63
N GLU A 126 -7.45 8.09 -11.36
CA GLU A 126 -6.00 8.08 -11.24
C GLU A 126 -5.34 8.34 -12.60
N THR A 127 -4.86 9.56 -12.79
CA THR A 127 -4.16 10.03 -13.99
C THR A 127 -2.68 10.29 -13.73
N ASP A 128 -2.08 9.74 -12.68
CA ASP A 128 -0.66 9.95 -12.39
C ASP A 128 0.23 9.01 -13.21
N TRP A 129 0.78 9.53 -14.31
CA TRP A 129 1.70 8.85 -15.22
C TRP A 129 3.17 8.94 -14.78
N ARG A 130 3.49 9.46 -13.59
CA ARG A 130 4.89 9.77 -13.22
C ARG A 130 5.77 8.55 -12.93
N SER A 131 5.20 7.35 -12.83
CA SER A 131 5.96 6.08 -12.86
C SER A 131 6.30 5.62 -14.28
N TYR A 132 5.72 6.23 -15.32
CA TYR A 132 6.12 6.01 -16.71
C TYR A 132 7.35 6.85 -17.04
N VAL A 133 8.53 6.23 -16.96
CA VAL A 133 9.72 6.75 -17.64
C VAL A 133 9.60 6.29 -19.09
N PRO A 134 9.41 7.20 -20.08
CA PRO A 134 9.55 6.81 -21.47
C PRO A 134 10.95 6.26 -21.62
N VAL A 135 11.09 5.00 -22.06
CA VAL A 135 12.38 4.44 -22.42
C VAL A 135 13.04 5.41 -23.40
N LYS A 136 14.07 6.12 -22.93
CA LYS A 136 14.91 6.92 -23.81
C LYS A 136 15.61 5.91 -24.71
N ARG A 137 15.17 5.80 -25.97
CA ARG A 137 15.91 5.06 -26.99
C ARG A 137 17.28 5.72 -27.14
N LEU A 138 18.26 5.27 -26.37
CA LEU A 138 19.66 5.49 -26.65
C LEU A 138 20.02 4.54 -27.80
N GLY A 139 20.14 5.10 -28.99
CA GLY A 139 20.47 4.33 -30.18
C GLY A 139 20.31 5.15 -31.43
N ALA A 140 21.22 6.10 -31.65
CA ALA A 140 21.56 6.56 -32.97
C ALA A 140 22.11 5.35 -33.76
N TRP A 141 21.20 4.60 -34.37
CA TRP A 141 21.56 3.71 -35.47
C TRP A 141 21.70 4.59 -36.70
N HIS A 142 22.91 5.05 -36.96
CA HIS A 142 23.29 5.46 -38.31
C HIS A 142 23.12 4.23 -39.21
N CYS A 143 22.15 4.28 -40.12
CA CYS A 143 21.94 3.30 -41.17
C CYS A 143 22.93 3.62 -42.30
N PRO A 144 23.91 2.75 -42.61
CA PRO A 144 24.92 3.04 -43.62
C PRO A 144 24.44 2.54 -44.98
N TRP A 145 23.46 3.22 -45.58
CA TRP A 145 23.19 3.16 -47.02
C TRP A 145 22.55 4.47 -47.47
N GLN A 146 23.40 5.46 -47.74
CA GLN A 146 23.21 6.56 -48.68
C GLN A 146 24.57 7.23 -48.93
#